data_AF-A0A1G5BPI2-F1
#
_entry.id   AF-A0A1G5BPI2-F1
#
_cell.length_a   1.000
_cell.length_b   1.000
_cell.length_c   1.000
_cell.angle_alpha   90.00
_cell.angle_beta   90.00
_cell.angle_gamma   90.00
#
_symmetry.space_group_name_H-M   'P 1'
#
loop_
_entity.id
_entity.type
_entity.pdbx_description
1 polymer ?
#
loop_
_entity_poly.entity_id
_entity_poly.type
_entity_poly.pdbx_seq_one_letter_code
_entity_poly.pdbx_strand_id
1 'polypeptide(L)'
;MANKTRKDKKGYMLRTGECQRKDGRYSYAYTDRWKKRHVVYATSLVELRELEKQIRMDLDSGIDPNAAKTMTVNDVFDRYISRKYDLKPTTKSNYQFNYDHFVREGFGQEKIGKIRYSDVKKFYYDLMKERGIKPRTLDGVNTVLHSTFKMAVRDEIIRSNHAEGVMAEIKKSDLWVKTRRRGLTVPEQRELVEFMKDSHQFKGWVPVITVLLGTGMRIGECLGLRWEDIDLDKRLISVNHNLVDYQDRDIKKQVRKIQTTKTRAGVRMIPMIDEVYEAFITEFELQSAIGFCEEEIDGYSGFIFTTTDQKLMSRSAVNNALHRIVRIHNEEEEKKAKAEGREPILIPQLSAHHLRHTFCTRFCENETNLKVIQSIMGHSDITTTMDIYADATPEKKQEIMANLNGKIF
;
A
#
# COMPACT_ATOMS: atom_id res chain seq x y z
N MET A 1 54.15 21.82 36.98
CA MET A 1 54.24 22.84 35.92
C MET A 1 52.93 23.61 35.90
N ALA A 2 52.95 24.93 36.09
CA ALA A 2 51.74 25.75 36.09
C ALA A 2 51.00 25.61 34.76
N ASN A 3 49.73 25.21 34.80
CA ASN A 3 48.84 25.17 33.63
C ASN A 3 48.69 26.61 33.10
N LYS A 4 49.53 26.99 32.12
CA LYS A 4 49.36 28.26 31.39
C LYS A 4 47.97 28.24 30.76
N THR A 5 47.05 28.96 31.38
CA THR A 5 45.68 29.12 30.88
C THR A 5 45.76 29.88 29.57
N ARG A 6 45.42 29.20 28.47
CA ARG A 6 45.38 29.80 27.13
C ARG A 6 44.29 30.86 27.15
N LYS A 7 44.61 32.09 26.78
CA LYS A 7 43.65 33.20 26.70
C LYS A 7 43.57 33.71 25.27
N ASP A 8 42.41 34.25 24.89
CA ASP A 8 42.24 34.95 23.62
C ASP A 8 42.85 36.37 23.66
N LYS A 9 42.81 37.08 22.52
CA LYS A 9 43.28 38.47 22.41
C LYS A 9 42.53 39.46 23.30
N LYS A 10 41.36 39.09 23.84
CA LYS A 10 40.52 39.90 24.72
C LYS A 10 40.66 39.50 26.20
N GLY A 11 41.51 38.52 26.52
CA GLY A 11 41.77 38.06 27.89
C GLY A 11 40.86 36.93 28.39
N TYR A 12 39.91 36.43 27.59
CA TYR A 12 39.04 35.32 27.97
C TYR A 12 39.78 33.98 27.92
N MET A 13 39.50 33.11 28.88
CA MET A 13 40.10 31.78 28.97
C MET A 13 39.55 30.85 27.88
N LEU A 14 40.45 30.21 27.12
CA LEU A 14 40.16 29.19 26.12
C LEU A 14 40.25 27.79 26.75
N ARG A 15 39.22 26.96 26.51
CA ARG A 15 39.14 25.57 26.96
C ARG A 15 39.96 24.64 26.06
N THR A 16 40.14 23.40 26.51
CA THR A 16 40.78 22.34 25.71
C THR A 16 40.04 22.14 24.38
N GLY A 17 40.77 22.17 23.27
CA GLY A 17 40.19 22.10 21.92
C GLY A 17 39.82 23.45 21.30
N GLU A 18 39.69 24.53 22.10
CA GLU A 18 39.41 25.88 21.60
C GLU A 18 40.69 26.59 21.11
N CYS A 19 40.57 27.41 20.06
CA CYS A 19 41.64 28.26 19.54
C CYS A 19 41.06 29.50 18.85
N GLN A 20 41.64 30.68 19.10
CA GLN A 20 41.35 31.90 18.34
C GLN A 20 42.30 32.01 17.13
N ARG A 21 41.72 32.19 15.94
CA ARG A 21 42.46 32.30 14.68
C ARG A 21 42.96 33.72 14.42
N LYS A 22 43.88 33.86 13.46
CA LYS A 22 44.45 35.16 13.06
C LYS A 22 43.40 36.14 12.54
N ASP A 23 42.36 35.62 11.89
CA ASP A 23 41.21 36.37 11.34
C ASP A 23 40.15 36.75 12.38
N GLY A 24 40.38 36.46 13.67
CA GLY A 24 39.48 36.83 14.78
C GLY A 24 38.38 35.81 15.07
N ARG A 25 38.18 34.78 14.23
CA ARG A 25 37.22 33.69 14.49
C ARG A 25 37.73 32.73 15.55
N TYR A 26 36.81 32.06 16.22
CA TYR A 26 37.11 30.98 17.17
C TYR A 26 36.92 29.62 16.49
N SER A 27 37.69 28.64 16.91
CA SER A 27 37.62 27.26 16.42
C SER A 27 37.65 26.26 17.56
N TYR A 28 36.91 25.16 17.40
CA TYR A 28 36.90 24.03 18.33
C TYR A 28 37.18 22.75 17.55
N ALA A 29 38.23 22.03 17.96
CA ALA A 29 38.60 20.76 17.36
C ALA A 29 38.14 19.59 18.24
N TYR A 30 37.44 18.64 17.65
CA TYR A 30 37.01 17.39 18.31
C TYR A 30 37.32 16.19 17.42
N THR A 31 37.29 15.00 18.02
CA THR A 31 37.48 13.73 17.32
C THR A 31 36.18 12.95 17.42
N ASP A 32 35.71 12.42 16.30
CA ASP A 32 34.52 11.57 16.28
C ASP A 32 34.84 10.12 16.74
N ARG A 33 33.79 9.30 16.83
CA ARG A 33 33.89 7.88 17.20
C ARG A 33 34.73 7.03 16.23
N TRP A 34 34.94 7.49 14.99
CA TRP A 34 35.77 6.82 13.99
C TRP A 34 37.21 7.36 13.98
N LYS A 35 37.61 8.09 15.04
CA LYS A 35 38.94 8.70 15.18
C LYS A 35 39.25 9.75 14.12
N LYS A 36 38.24 10.30 13.42
CA LYS A 36 38.42 11.37 12.45
C LYS A 36 38.29 12.72 13.15
N ARG A 37 39.25 13.61 12.88
CA ARG A 37 39.31 14.95 13.48
C ARG A 37 38.44 15.93 12.70
N HIS A 38 37.58 16.64 13.40
CA HIS A 38 36.71 17.69 12.86
C HIS A 38 37.00 19.03 13.54
N VAL A 39 36.76 20.13 12.81
CA VAL A 39 36.94 21.50 13.33
C VAL A 39 35.71 22.32 12.99
N VAL A 40 35.10 22.92 14.00
CA VAL A 40 34.00 23.90 13.84
C VAL A 40 34.51 25.30 14.12
N TYR A 41 33.84 26.28 13.51
CA TYR A 41 34.21 27.69 13.58
C TYR A 41 33.01 28.52 14.05
N ALA A 42 33.28 29.59 14.78
CA ALA A 42 32.28 30.55 15.23
C ALA A 42 32.86 31.97 15.24
N THR A 43 31.99 32.97 15.18
CA THR A 43 32.40 34.39 15.19
C THR A 43 32.60 34.92 16.61
N SER A 44 31.96 34.32 17.60
CA SER A 44 32.11 34.64 19.02
C SER A 44 32.46 33.43 19.88
N LEU A 45 33.05 33.68 21.05
CA LEU A 45 33.38 32.62 22.01
C LEU A 45 32.12 32.00 22.64
N VAL A 46 31.03 32.76 22.75
CA VAL A 46 29.73 32.27 23.26
C VAL A 46 29.12 31.28 22.28
N GLU A 47 29.02 31.67 21.01
CA GLU A 47 28.54 30.82 19.92
C GLU A 47 29.40 29.53 19.79
N LEU A 48 30.73 29.65 19.92
CA LEU A 48 31.61 28.48 19.90
C LEU A 48 31.28 27.48 21.03
N ARG A 49 30.97 27.98 22.22
CA ARG A 49 30.70 27.14 23.40
C ARG A 49 29.32 26.50 23.35
N GLU A 50 28.33 27.14 22.75
CA GLU A 50 27.04 26.50 22.47
C GLU A 50 27.22 25.35 21.47
N LEU A 51 27.99 25.58 20.39
CA LEU A 51 28.36 24.54 19.44
C LEU A 51 29.16 23.39 20.11
N GLU A 52 30.12 23.72 20.97
CA GLU A 52 30.88 22.74 21.77
C GLU A 52 29.93 21.88 22.62
N LYS A 53 29.01 22.52 23.36
CA LYS A 53 28.05 21.83 24.21
C LYS A 53 27.19 20.86 23.41
N GLN A 54 26.68 21.30 22.25
CA GLN A 54 25.90 20.46 21.36
C GLN A 54 26.71 19.26 20.83
N ILE A 55 27.94 19.49 20.38
CA ILE A 55 28.83 18.43 19.88
C ILE A 55 29.15 17.41 20.97
N ARG A 56 29.44 17.86 22.19
CA ARG A 56 29.69 16.96 23.33
C ARG A 56 28.44 16.14 23.65
N MET A 57 27.27 16.77 23.72
CA MET A 57 26.01 16.04 23.92
C MET A 57 25.75 15.02 22.81
N ASP A 58 26.08 15.34 21.56
CA ASP A 58 25.91 14.42 20.42
C ASP A 58 26.87 13.22 20.56
N LEU A 59 28.15 13.47 20.84
CA LEU A 59 29.17 12.43 21.06
C LEU A 59 28.84 11.53 22.26
N ASP A 60 28.45 12.10 23.40
CA ASP A 60 28.09 11.37 24.62
C ASP A 60 26.86 10.48 24.41
N SER A 61 26.00 10.83 23.45
CA SER A 61 24.81 10.07 23.07
C SER A 61 25.04 9.13 21.89
N GLY A 62 26.29 8.96 21.42
CA GLY A 62 26.65 8.09 20.29
C GLY A 62 26.35 8.66 18.90
N ILE A 63 25.79 9.87 18.81
CA ILE A 63 25.34 10.46 17.55
C ILE A 63 26.52 11.05 16.79
N ASP A 64 26.54 10.82 15.47
CA ASP A 64 27.49 11.50 14.57
C ASP A 64 27.07 12.97 14.34
N PRO A 65 27.77 13.96 14.93
CA PRO A 65 27.38 15.37 14.83
C PRO A 65 27.55 15.93 13.41
N ASN A 66 28.32 15.24 12.55
CA ASN A 66 28.59 15.66 11.18
C ASN A 66 27.53 15.08 10.23
N ALA A 67 27.21 13.79 10.34
CA ALA A 67 26.17 13.16 9.51
C ALA A 67 24.81 13.86 9.65
N ALA A 68 24.41 14.23 10.86
CA ALA A 68 23.16 14.96 11.11
C ALA A 68 23.10 16.31 10.38
N LYS A 69 24.24 16.98 10.21
CA LYS A 69 24.35 18.31 9.58
C LYS A 69 24.47 18.23 8.06
N THR A 70 25.07 17.17 7.53
CA THR A 70 25.37 17.06 6.10
C THR A 70 24.37 16.23 5.33
N MET A 71 23.77 15.20 5.94
CA MET A 71 22.84 14.32 5.24
C MET A 71 21.46 14.92 5.09
N THR A 72 20.88 14.74 3.92
CA THR A 72 19.48 15.03 3.61
C THR A 72 18.59 13.83 3.92
N VAL A 73 17.27 14.01 3.92
CA VAL A 73 16.33 12.88 4.00
C VAL A 73 16.51 11.94 2.80
N ASN A 74 16.78 12.50 1.61
CA ASN A 74 17.08 11.73 0.38
C ASN A 74 18.27 10.78 0.58
N ASP A 75 19.38 11.28 1.14
CA ASP A 75 20.58 10.45 1.38
C ASP A 75 20.28 9.27 2.31
N VAL A 76 19.44 9.50 3.33
CA VAL A 76 19.03 8.46 4.29
C VAL A 76 18.06 7.47 3.65
N PHE A 77 17.10 7.95 2.86
CA PHE A 77 16.16 7.07 2.15
C PHE A 77 16.87 6.18 1.13
N ASP A 78 17.78 6.75 0.33
CA ASP A 78 18.50 5.99 -0.70
C ASP A 78 19.41 4.92 -0.05
N ARG A 79 20.00 5.21 1.12
CA ARG A 79 20.68 4.21 1.96
C ARG A 79 19.72 3.16 2.53
N TYR A 80 18.53 3.56 2.95
CA TYR A 80 17.51 2.65 3.48
C TYR A 80 17.04 1.66 2.43
N ILE A 81 16.65 2.14 1.26
CA ILE A 81 16.06 1.31 0.21
C ILE A 81 17.08 0.38 -0.46
N SER A 82 18.36 0.80 -0.56
CA SER A 82 19.44 -0.02 -1.12
C SER A 82 19.81 -1.22 -0.24
N ARG A 83 19.66 -1.11 1.08
CA ARG A 83 19.94 -2.18 2.04
C ARG A 83 18.77 -3.14 2.28
N LYS A 84 17.61 -2.88 1.65
CA LYS A 84 16.37 -3.66 1.83
C LYS A 84 16.24 -4.81 0.84
N TYR A 85 17.09 -5.82 1.01
CA TYR A 85 17.09 -7.05 0.20
C TYR A 85 15.95 -8.02 0.55
N ASP A 86 15.34 -7.85 1.72
CA ASP A 86 14.28 -8.70 2.28
C ASP A 86 12.86 -8.33 1.82
N LEU A 87 12.70 -7.21 1.11
CA LEU A 87 11.40 -6.76 0.62
C LEU A 87 11.00 -7.46 -0.68
N LYS A 88 9.70 -7.74 -0.82
CA LYS A 88 9.14 -8.13 -2.11
C LYS A 88 9.36 -7.01 -3.14
N PRO A 89 9.61 -7.34 -4.43
CA PRO A 89 9.83 -6.33 -5.47
C PRO A 89 8.69 -5.31 -5.57
N THR A 90 7.44 -5.77 -5.48
CA THR A 90 6.24 -4.91 -5.47
C THR A 90 6.24 -3.93 -4.30
N THR A 91 6.66 -4.36 -3.10
CA THR A 91 6.77 -3.50 -1.92
C THR A 91 7.87 -2.45 -2.10
N LYS A 92 9.05 -2.86 -2.61
CA LYS A 92 10.16 -1.95 -2.88
C LYS A 92 9.76 -0.88 -3.92
N SER A 93 9.13 -1.31 -5.01
CA SER A 93 8.60 -0.41 -6.05
C SER A 93 7.60 0.60 -5.46
N ASN A 94 6.68 0.17 -4.59
CA ASN A 94 5.72 1.06 -3.95
C ASN A 94 6.39 2.06 -2.99
N TYR A 95 7.41 1.63 -2.25
CA TYR A 95 8.18 2.53 -1.38
C TYR A 95 8.88 3.62 -2.20
N GLN A 96 9.56 3.23 -3.27
CA GLN A 96 10.23 4.18 -4.18
C GLN A 96 9.21 5.11 -4.86
N PHE A 97 8.07 4.60 -5.33
CA PHE A 97 7.03 5.42 -5.91
C PHE A 97 6.51 6.48 -4.92
N ASN A 98 6.11 6.07 -3.71
CA ASN A 98 5.61 7.02 -2.71
C ASN A 98 6.67 8.05 -2.32
N TYR A 99 7.92 7.63 -2.17
CA TYR A 99 8.99 8.55 -1.82
C TYR A 99 9.27 9.55 -2.94
N ASP A 100 9.47 9.06 -4.17
CA ASP A 100 9.87 9.91 -5.29
C ASP A 100 8.78 10.91 -5.69
N HIS A 101 7.52 10.49 -5.63
CA HIS A 101 6.41 11.31 -6.06
C HIS A 101 6.00 12.34 -5.00
N PHE A 102 6.09 12.00 -3.70
CA PHE A 102 5.57 12.86 -2.64
C PHE A 102 6.64 13.51 -1.77
N VAL A 103 7.83 12.91 -1.65
CA VAL A 103 8.86 13.32 -0.67
C VAL A 103 10.11 13.86 -1.34
N ARG A 104 10.62 13.22 -2.40
CA ARG A 104 11.97 13.46 -2.93
C ARG A 104 12.23 14.92 -3.30
N GLU A 105 11.26 15.55 -3.97
CA GLU A 105 11.26 16.98 -4.26
C GLU A 105 10.67 17.77 -3.10
N GLY A 106 11.42 18.77 -2.61
CA GLY A 106 11.05 19.55 -1.42
C GLY A 106 11.53 18.89 -0.13
N PHE A 107 10.65 18.19 0.60
CA PHE A 107 10.94 17.67 1.95
C PHE A 107 12.16 16.75 2.00
N GLY A 108 12.39 15.96 0.94
CA GLY A 108 13.51 15.06 0.78
C GLY A 108 14.88 15.74 0.77
N GLN A 109 14.94 17.00 0.31
CA GLN A 109 16.16 17.79 0.17
C GLN A 109 16.59 18.44 1.50
N GLU A 110 15.70 18.47 2.49
CA GLU A 110 15.97 19.04 3.80
C GLU A 110 17.01 18.21 4.57
N LYS A 111 17.81 18.89 5.41
CA LYS A 111 18.79 18.23 6.27
C LYS A 111 18.08 17.48 7.38
N ILE A 112 18.35 16.18 7.51
CA ILE A 112 17.61 15.31 8.44
C ILE A 112 17.77 15.76 9.89
N GLY A 113 18.92 16.31 10.28
CA GLY A 113 19.15 16.83 11.63
C GLY A 113 18.42 18.14 11.95
N LYS A 114 17.85 18.83 10.96
CA LYS A 114 17.04 20.05 11.17
C LYS A 114 15.55 19.76 11.31
N ILE A 115 15.10 18.58 10.88
CA ILE A 115 13.68 18.23 10.83
C ILE A 115 13.15 17.98 12.24
N ARG A 116 12.06 18.66 12.55
CA ARG A 116 11.30 18.49 13.80
C ARG A 116 10.00 17.76 13.53
N TYR A 117 9.38 17.31 14.62
CA TYR A 117 8.03 16.74 14.59
C TYR A 117 7.01 17.66 13.89
N SER A 118 7.07 18.97 14.18
CA SER A 118 6.22 19.98 13.57
C SER A 118 6.37 20.07 12.05
N ASP A 119 7.57 19.83 11.53
CA ASP A 119 7.87 19.94 10.10
C ASP A 119 7.28 18.75 9.34
N VAL A 120 7.40 17.53 9.91
CA VAL A 120 6.75 16.32 9.37
C VAL A 120 5.23 16.50 9.37
N LYS A 121 4.67 17.00 10.47
CA LYS A 121 3.23 17.25 10.61
C LYS A 121 2.75 18.29 9.59
N LYS A 122 3.47 19.40 9.42
CA LYS A 122 3.18 20.42 8.41
C LYS A 122 3.19 19.80 7.01
N PHE A 123 4.27 19.09 6.67
CA PHE A 123 4.41 18.42 5.38
C PHE A 123 3.23 17.49 5.06
N TYR A 124 2.77 16.70 6.04
CA TYR A 124 1.60 15.83 5.85
C TYR A 124 0.31 16.61 5.61
N TYR A 125 0.09 17.73 6.30
CA TYR A 125 -1.06 18.59 6.02
C TYR A 125 -0.98 19.26 4.66
N ASP A 126 0.20 19.72 4.24
CA ASP A 126 0.41 20.34 2.93
C ASP A 126 0.09 19.32 1.83
N LEU A 127 0.53 18.06 1.98
CA LEU A 127 0.15 16.98 1.06
C LEU A 127 -1.37 16.78 0.98
N MET A 128 -2.08 16.78 2.12
CA MET A 128 -3.53 16.57 2.14
C MET A 128 -4.31 17.77 1.60
N LYS A 129 -3.92 19.00 1.97
CA LYS A 129 -4.67 20.23 1.67
C LYS A 129 -4.33 20.81 0.30
N GLU A 130 -3.04 20.88 -0.05
CA GLU A 130 -2.58 21.51 -1.27
C GLU A 130 -2.55 20.53 -2.44
N ARG A 131 -2.07 19.30 -2.19
CA ARG A 131 -1.99 18.25 -3.23
C ARG A 131 -3.20 17.31 -3.26
N GLY A 132 -4.15 17.47 -2.35
CA GLY A 132 -5.40 16.70 -2.34
C GLY A 132 -5.20 15.19 -2.17
N ILE A 133 -4.11 14.74 -1.55
CA ILE A 133 -3.84 13.30 -1.46
C ILE A 133 -4.82 12.61 -0.50
N LYS A 134 -5.23 11.39 -0.88
CA LYS A 134 -6.14 10.60 -0.04
C LYS A 134 -5.42 10.10 1.23
N PRO A 135 -6.14 9.96 2.36
CA PRO A 135 -5.61 9.43 3.63
C PRO A 135 -4.76 8.15 3.49
N ARG A 136 -5.23 7.20 2.66
CA ARG A 136 -4.50 5.94 2.42
C ARG A 136 -3.17 6.14 1.71
N THR A 137 -3.08 7.11 0.81
CA THR A 137 -1.82 7.47 0.14
C THR A 137 -0.84 8.06 1.15
N LEU A 138 -1.33 8.93 2.04
CA LEU A 138 -0.52 9.48 3.12
C LEU A 138 0.01 8.39 4.07
N ASP A 139 -0.79 7.37 4.40
CA ASP A 139 -0.34 6.22 5.20
C ASP A 139 0.85 5.49 4.52
N GLY A 140 0.81 5.38 3.19
CA GLY A 140 1.90 4.87 2.37
C GLY A 140 3.15 5.74 2.41
N VAL A 141 3.00 7.06 2.32
CA VAL A 141 4.10 8.04 2.46
C VAL A 141 4.72 7.94 3.86
N ASN A 142 3.90 7.91 4.90
CA ASN A 142 4.36 7.79 6.28
C ASN A 142 5.07 6.46 6.53
N THR A 143 4.58 5.36 5.98
CA THR A 143 5.26 4.04 6.13
C THR A 143 6.71 4.11 5.67
N VAL A 144 6.97 4.82 4.58
CA VAL A 144 8.32 5.00 4.03
C VAL A 144 9.13 5.98 4.88
N LEU A 145 8.57 7.16 5.18
CA LEU A 145 9.27 8.18 5.97
C LEU A 145 9.59 7.71 7.39
N HIS A 146 8.62 7.12 8.08
CA HIS A 146 8.81 6.56 9.42
C HIS A 146 9.93 5.52 9.44
N SER A 147 9.96 4.60 8.47
CA SER A 147 11.02 3.59 8.35
C SER A 147 12.38 4.21 8.06
N THR A 148 12.42 5.27 7.26
CA THR A 148 13.64 6.03 6.92
C THR A 148 14.22 6.70 8.16
N PHE A 149 13.39 7.41 8.93
CA PHE A 149 13.81 8.05 10.19
C PHE A 149 14.17 7.03 11.26
N LYS A 150 13.46 5.89 11.32
CA LYS A 150 13.80 4.78 12.22
C LYS A 150 15.19 4.21 11.92
N MET A 151 15.57 4.09 10.64
CA MET A 151 16.93 3.71 10.28
C MET A 151 17.93 4.80 10.69
N ALA A 152 17.62 6.07 10.47
CA ALA A 152 18.50 7.17 10.89
C ALA A 152 18.77 7.19 12.40
N VAL A 153 17.78 6.83 13.22
CA VAL A 153 17.97 6.65 14.67
C VAL A 153 18.92 5.48 14.96
N ARG A 154 18.71 4.33 14.30
CA ARG A 154 19.55 3.13 14.49
C ARG A 154 20.99 3.32 14.03
N ASP A 155 21.20 4.10 12.97
CA ASP A 155 22.53 4.46 12.46
C ASP A 155 23.15 5.63 13.27
N GLU A 156 22.46 6.10 14.32
CA GLU A 156 22.88 7.19 15.21
C GLU A 156 23.15 8.51 14.45
N ILE A 157 22.34 8.77 13.42
CA ILE A 157 22.33 10.02 12.64
C ILE A 157 21.44 11.06 13.34
N ILE A 158 20.34 10.62 13.96
CA ILE A 158 19.41 11.48 14.71
C ILE A 158 19.02 10.83 16.04
N ARG A 159 18.61 11.64 17.02
CA ARG A 159 18.29 11.19 18.39
C ARG A 159 17.00 10.38 18.48
N SER A 160 16.02 10.77 17.69
CA SER A 160 14.65 10.26 17.77
C SER A 160 13.98 10.30 16.41
N ASN A 161 12.95 9.48 16.25
CA ASN A 161 12.17 9.43 15.02
C ASN A 161 11.12 10.56 15.03
N HIS A 162 11.38 11.64 14.31
CA HIS A 162 10.48 12.79 14.24
C HIS A 162 9.15 12.50 13.51
N ALA A 163 9.02 11.38 12.81
CA ALA A 163 7.76 10.94 12.21
C ALA A 163 6.93 10.05 13.17
N GLU A 164 7.49 9.65 14.31
CA GLU A 164 6.78 8.85 15.32
C GLU A 164 5.58 9.64 15.88
N GLY A 165 4.41 9.02 15.97
CA GLY A 165 3.20 9.66 16.54
C GLY A 165 2.44 10.63 15.63
N VAL A 166 3.08 11.21 14.59
CA VAL A 166 2.43 12.22 13.71
C VAL A 166 1.14 11.67 13.08
N MET A 167 1.19 10.46 12.54
CA MET A 167 0.01 9.84 11.92
C MET A 167 -1.12 9.55 12.90
N ALA A 168 -0.81 9.33 14.19
CA ALA A 168 -1.84 9.09 15.20
C ALA A 168 -2.68 10.35 15.44
N GLU A 169 -2.06 11.54 15.36
CA GLU A 169 -2.79 12.80 15.43
C GLU A 169 -3.60 13.07 14.15
N ILE A 170 -3.01 12.84 12.98
CA ILE A 170 -3.71 13.06 11.70
C ILE A 170 -4.94 12.15 11.59
N LYS A 171 -4.82 10.89 12.01
CA LYS A 171 -5.93 9.92 12.00
C LYS A 171 -7.10 10.32 12.91
N LYS A 172 -6.89 11.23 13.88
CA LYS A 172 -7.93 11.79 14.75
C LYS A 172 -8.55 13.07 14.20
N SER A 173 -7.96 13.67 13.16
CA SER A 173 -8.47 14.91 12.58
C SER A 173 -9.61 14.65 11.59
N ASP A 174 -10.47 15.65 11.38
CA ASP A 174 -11.59 15.60 10.42
C ASP A 174 -11.12 15.41 8.96
N LEU A 175 -9.85 15.66 8.67
CA LEU A 175 -9.25 15.41 7.36
C LEU A 175 -9.12 13.90 7.07
N TRP A 176 -9.13 13.06 8.10
CA TRP A 176 -9.04 11.62 7.96
C TRP A 176 -10.42 10.97 7.80
N VAL A 177 -11.01 11.15 6.62
CA VAL A 177 -12.27 10.48 6.28
C VAL A 177 -11.99 9.05 5.82
N LYS A 178 -12.37 8.06 6.64
CA LYS A 178 -12.37 6.65 6.22
C LYS A 178 -13.54 6.41 5.27
N THR A 179 -13.26 6.27 3.98
CA THR A 179 -14.26 5.76 3.03
C THR A 179 -14.51 4.29 3.34
N ARG A 180 -15.71 3.94 3.81
CA ARG A 180 -16.14 2.54 3.87
C ARG A 180 -16.39 2.04 2.45
N ARG A 181 -15.78 0.92 2.10
CA ARG A 181 -16.08 0.21 0.85
C ARG A 181 -17.24 -0.72 1.16
N ARG A 182 -18.34 -0.61 0.42
CA ARG A 182 -19.43 -1.58 0.50
C ARG A 182 -19.41 -2.49 -0.72
N GLY A 183 -19.96 -3.69 -0.56
CA GLY A 183 -20.33 -4.53 -1.70
C GLY A 183 -21.52 -3.94 -2.46
N LEU A 184 -21.78 -4.48 -3.64
CA LEU A 184 -22.99 -4.20 -4.39
C LEU A 184 -24.21 -4.70 -3.61
N THR A 185 -25.31 -3.95 -3.65
CA THR A 185 -26.61 -4.45 -3.20
C THR A 185 -27.11 -5.55 -4.13
N VAL A 186 -28.10 -6.34 -3.71
CA VAL A 186 -28.68 -7.39 -4.57
C VAL A 186 -29.25 -6.82 -5.88
N PRO A 187 -30.00 -5.69 -5.87
CA PRO A 187 -30.43 -5.04 -7.12
C PRO A 187 -29.27 -4.59 -8.01
N GLU A 188 -28.27 -3.89 -7.45
CA GLU A 188 -27.10 -3.42 -8.23
C GLU A 188 -26.30 -4.59 -8.82
N GLN A 189 -26.18 -5.70 -8.09
CA GLN A 189 -25.51 -6.91 -8.56
C GLN A 189 -26.28 -7.55 -9.73
N ARG A 190 -27.63 -7.60 -9.63
CA ARG A 190 -28.47 -8.13 -10.70
C ARG A 190 -28.33 -7.30 -11.97
N GLU A 191 -28.45 -5.98 -11.86
CA GLU A 191 -28.28 -5.05 -12.97
C GLU A 191 -26.92 -5.22 -13.65
N LEU A 192 -25.83 -5.36 -12.88
CA LEU A 192 -24.51 -5.61 -13.43
C LEU A 192 -24.46 -6.89 -14.27
N VAL A 193 -24.99 -8.00 -13.73
CA VAL A 193 -24.93 -9.32 -14.38
C VAL A 193 -25.81 -9.36 -15.63
N GLU A 194 -27.03 -8.84 -15.55
CA GLU A 194 -27.97 -8.81 -16.68
C GLU A 194 -27.45 -7.92 -17.80
N PHE A 195 -26.99 -6.71 -17.48
CA PHE A 195 -26.42 -5.79 -18.47
C PHE A 195 -25.21 -6.39 -19.21
N MET A 196 -24.32 -7.11 -18.50
CA MET A 196 -23.19 -7.78 -19.15
C MET A 196 -23.61 -8.94 -20.06
N LYS A 197 -24.69 -9.66 -19.72
CA LYS A 197 -25.21 -10.77 -20.55
C LYS A 197 -25.85 -10.25 -21.85
N ASP A 198 -26.60 -9.17 -21.77
CA ASP A 198 -27.33 -8.61 -22.90
C ASP A 198 -26.40 -7.81 -23.85
N SER A 199 -25.33 -7.23 -23.31
CA SER A 199 -24.44 -6.37 -24.08
C SER A 199 -23.37 -7.16 -24.86
N HIS A 200 -23.51 -7.24 -26.18
CA HIS A 200 -22.55 -7.95 -27.05
C HIS A 200 -21.10 -7.47 -26.88
N GLN A 201 -20.90 -6.16 -26.65
CA GLN A 201 -19.56 -5.57 -26.45
C GLN A 201 -18.83 -6.05 -25.19
N PHE A 202 -19.54 -6.61 -24.22
CA PHE A 202 -18.97 -7.03 -22.94
C PHE A 202 -18.88 -8.54 -22.76
N LYS A 203 -19.34 -9.33 -23.74
CA LYS A 203 -19.34 -10.80 -23.65
C LYS A 203 -17.98 -11.40 -23.29
N GLY A 204 -16.89 -10.89 -23.87
CA GLY A 204 -15.53 -11.35 -23.55
C GLY A 204 -15.06 -11.06 -22.12
N TRP A 205 -15.74 -10.20 -21.36
CA TRP A 205 -15.43 -9.92 -19.95
C TRP A 205 -16.30 -10.70 -18.97
N VAL A 206 -17.38 -11.33 -19.46
CA VAL A 206 -18.33 -12.07 -18.62
C VAL A 206 -17.63 -13.19 -17.84
N PRO A 207 -16.80 -14.06 -18.43
CA PRO A 207 -16.19 -15.17 -17.70
C PRO A 207 -15.34 -14.70 -16.50
N VAL A 208 -14.39 -13.78 -16.73
CA VAL A 208 -13.49 -13.29 -15.68
C VAL A 208 -14.24 -12.55 -14.56
N ILE A 209 -15.28 -11.77 -14.90
CA ILE A 209 -16.09 -11.06 -13.89
C ILE A 209 -16.95 -12.04 -13.09
N THR A 210 -17.55 -13.04 -13.74
CA THR A 210 -18.32 -14.10 -13.09
C THR A 210 -17.45 -14.90 -12.13
N VAL A 211 -16.24 -15.30 -12.52
CA VAL A 211 -15.31 -16.01 -11.62
C VAL A 211 -14.91 -15.14 -10.44
N LEU A 212 -14.59 -13.86 -10.65
CA LEU A 212 -14.27 -12.94 -9.54
C LEU A 212 -15.43 -12.77 -8.55
N LEU A 213 -16.66 -12.64 -9.06
CA LEU A 213 -17.87 -12.46 -8.24
C LEU A 213 -18.33 -13.76 -7.58
N GLY A 214 -18.12 -14.91 -8.20
CA GLY A 214 -18.58 -16.21 -7.72
C GLY A 214 -17.59 -16.95 -6.82
N THR A 215 -16.32 -16.54 -6.78
CA THR A 215 -15.27 -17.19 -5.96
C THR A 215 -14.67 -16.27 -4.89
N GLY A 216 -14.85 -14.95 -5.04
CA GLY A 216 -14.23 -13.95 -4.18
C GLY A 216 -12.70 -13.92 -4.25
N MET A 217 -12.07 -14.48 -5.29
CA MET A 217 -10.61 -14.46 -5.45
C MET A 217 -10.05 -13.04 -5.56
N ARG A 218 -8.79 -12.83 -5.16
CA ARG A 218 -8.11 -11.56 -5.49
C ARG A 218 -7.86 -11.53 -6.99
N ILE A 219 -7.90 -10.35 -7.61
CA ILE A 219 -7.75 -10.22 -9.07
C ILE A 219 -6.50 -10.92 -9.64
N GLY A 220 -5.35 -10.81 -8.98
CA GLY A 220 -4.14 -11.49 -9.46
C GLY A 220 -4.12 -13.00 -9.18
N GLU A 221 -4.88 -13.51 -8.21
CA GLU A 221 -5.11 -14.94 -8.06
C GLU A 221 -5.97 -15.43 -9.23
N CYS A 222 -7.04 -14.71 -9.57
CA CYS A 222 -7.95 -15.06 -10.66
C CYS A 222 -7.24 -15.02 -12.03
N LEU A 223 -6.55 -13.92 -12.34
CA LEU A 223 -5.81 -13.78 -13.60
C LEU A 223 -4.58 -14.69 -13.70
N GLY A 224 -4.11 -15.22 -12.55
CA GLY A 224 -3.03 -16.20 -12.53
C GLY A 224 -3.49 -17.62 -12.82
N LEU A 225 -4.79 -17.93 -12.70
CA LEU A 225 -5.30 -19.29 -12.87
C LEU A 225 -4.88 -19.89 -14.22
N ARG A 226 -4.48 -21.16 -14.17
CA ARG A 226 -4.15 -21.98 -15.32
C ARG A 226 -5.12 -23.15 -15.41
N TRP A 227 -5.22 -23.75 -16.59
CA TRP A 227 -6.08 -24.93 -16.79
C TRP A 227 -5.72 -26.08 -15.85
N GLU A 228 -4.45 -26.24 -15.47
CA GLU A 228 -4.01 -27.26 -14.49
C GLU A 228 -4.46 -26.98 -13.04
N ASP A 229 -4.88 -25.76 -12.72
CA ASP A 229 -5.37 -25.40 -11.38
C ASP A 229 -6.87 -25.71 -11.22
N ILE A 230 -7.54 -26.19 -12.27
CA ILE A 230 -8.99 -26.42 -12.35
C ILE A 230 -9.28 -27.92 -12.47
N ASP A 231 -10.02 -28.47 -11.50
CA ASP A 231 -10.57 -29.84 -11.56
C ASP A 231 -12.07 -29.71 -11.89
N LEU A 232 -12.42 -29.81 -13.18
CA LEU A 232 -13.81 -29.67 -13.66
C LEU A 232 -14.70 -30.83 -13.18
N ASP A 233 -14.15 -32.05 -13.08
CA ASP A 233 -14.88 -33.23 -12.63
C ASP A 233 -15.33 -33.09 -11.17
N LYS A 234 -14.43 -32.60 -10.31
CA LYS A 234 -14.74 -32.36 -8.89
C LYS A 234 -15.29 -30.97 -8.61
N ARG A 235 -15.34 -30.09 -9.62
CA ARG A 235 -15.73 -28.69 -9.51
C ARG A 235 -14.90 -27.94 -8.45
N LEU A 236 -13.57 -28.08 -8.51
CA LEU A 236 -12.65 -27.46 -7.56
C LEU A 236 -11.61 -26.57 -8.24
N ILE A 237 -11.34 -25.41 -7.64
CA ILE A 237 -10.30 -24.45 -8.06
C ILE A 237 -9.17 -24.47 -7.04
N SER A 238 -7.94 -24.76 -7.48
CA SER A 238 -6.72 -24.71 -6.67
C SER A 238 -6.08 -23.32 -6.71
N VAL A 239 -6.30 -22.53 -5.67
CA VAL A 239 -5.68 -21.20 -5.57
C VAL A 239 -4.36 -21.33 -4.82
N ASN A 240 -3.24 -21.32 -5.55
CA ASN A 240 -1.90 -21.56 -4.97
C ASN A 240 -0.83 -20.50 -5.34
N HIS A 241 -1.14 -19.58 -6.25
CA HIS A 241 -0.24 -18.50 -6.66
C HIS A 241 -1.02 -17.23 -7.06
N ASN A 242 -0.29 -16.16 -7.37
CA ASN A 242 -0.85 -14.85 -7.70
C ASN A 242 0.02 -14.14 -8.73
N LEU A 243 -0.58 -13.75 -9.84
CA LEU A 243 0.03 -12.89 -10.85
C LEU A 243 0.16 -11.47 -10.31
N VAL A 244 1.39 -10.94 -10.24
CA VAL A 244 1.68 -9.56 -9.86
C VAL A 244 2.39 -8.79 -10.97
N ASP A 245 1.96 -7.54 -11.15
CA ASP A 245 2.61 -6.57 -12.02
C ASP A 245 3.25 -5.48 -11.17
N TYR A 246 4.48 -5.09 -11.50
CA TYR A 246 5.13 -3.91 -10.93
C TYR A 246 6.08 -3.27 -11.94
N GLN A 247 6.41 -2.01 -11.72
CA GLN A 247 7.45 -1.35 -12.49
C GLN A 247 8.80 -1.65 -11.85
N ASP A 248 9.63 -2.41 -12.54
CA ASP A 248 11.02 -2.60 -12.11
C ASP A 248 11.82 -1.36 -12.52
N ARG A 249 12.37 -0.68 -11.51
CA ARG A 249 13.09 0.57 -11.70
C ARG A 249 14.53 0.37 -12.15
N ASP A 250 15.13 -0.77 -11.85
CA ASP A 250 16.51 -1.05 -12.23
C ASP A 250 16.60 -1.26 -13.76
N ILE A 251 15.57 -1.90 -14.33
CA ILE A 251 15.46 -2.11 -15.79
C ILE A 251 14.45 -1.18 -16.49
N LYS A 252 13.78 -0.29 -15.75
CA LYS A 252 12.74 0.66 -16.21
C LYS A 252 11.64 0.02 -17.07
N LYS A 253 11.22 -1.21 -16.74
CA LYS A 253 10.20 -1.96 -17.48
C LYS A 253 9.08 -2.42 -16.55
N GLN A 254 7.90 -2.60 -17.12
CA GLN A 254 6.83 -3.31 -16.43
C GLN A 254 7.17 -4.81 -16.42
N VAL A 255 7.16 -5.39 -15.23
CA VAL A 255 7.48 -6.80 -15.00
C VAL A 255 6.23 -7.49 -14.49
N ARG A 256 5.90 -8.62 -15.12
CA ARG A 256 4.92 -9.59 -14.62
C ARG A 256 5.68 -10.68 -13.87
N LYS A 257 5.14 -11.10 -12.73
CA LYS A 257 5.74 -12.15 -11.90
C LYS A 257 4.65 -13.02 -11.30
N ILE A 258 4.88 -14.33 -11.24
CA ILE A 258 4.08 -15.23 -10.42
C ILE A 258 4.67 -15.27 -9.01
N GLN A 259 3.86 -14.89 -8.02
CA GLN A 259 4.21 -15.04 -6.62
C GLN A 259 3.44 -16.19 -6.01
N THR A 260 4.15 -17.23 -5.60
CA THR A 260 3.59 -18.26 -4.72
C THR A 260 3.31 -17.67 -3.35
N THR A 261 2.21 -18.10 -2.74
CA THR A 261 1.82 -17.63 -1.41
C THR A 261 2.73 -18.27 -0.36
N LYS A 262 3.57 -17.46 0.30
CA LYS A 262 4.50 -17.93 1.36
C LYS A 262 3.79 -18.50 2.61
N THR A 263 2.46 -18.35 2.72
CA THR A 263 1.69 -18.71 3.92
C THR A 263 0.67 -19.80 3.60
N ARG A 264 0.50 -20.76 4.52
CA ARG A 264 -0.49 -21.85 4.43
C ARG A 264 -1.92 -21.35 4.16
N ALA A 265 -2.28 -20.17 4.68
CA ALA A 265 -3.59 -19.53 4.47
C ALA A 265 -3.81 -19.01 3.04
N GLY A 266 -2.74 -18.87 2.25
CA GLY A 266 -2.82 -18.41 0.86
C GLY A 266 -3.03 -19.53 -0.16
N VAL A 267 -2.89 -20.80 0.24
CA VAL A 267 -3.21 -21.98 -0.58
C VAL A 267 -4.56 -22.52 -0.15
N ARG A 268 -5.52 -22.60 -1.06
CA ARG A 268 -6.89 -23.05 -0.75
C ARG A 268 -7.58 -23.67 -1.96
N MET A 269 -8.54 -24.54 -1.68
CA MET A 269 -9.48 -25.06 -2.67
C MET A 269 -10.79 -24.30 -2.58
N ILE A 270 -11.32 -23.86 -3.72
CA ILE A 270 -12.62 -23.20 -3.81
C ILE A 270 -13.56 -24.08 -4.65
N PRO A 271 -14.67 -24.57 -4.09
CA PRO A 271 -15.72 -25.24 -4.86
C PRO A 271 -16.38 -24.27 -5.85
N MET A 272 -16.71 -24.76 -7.05
CA MET A 272 -17.41 -23.97 -8.07
C MET A 272 -18.92 -24.05 -7.87
N ILE A 273 -19.57 -22.89 -7.94
CA ILE A 273 -21.00 -22.80 -8.26
C ILE A 273 -21.20 -22.98 -9.76
N ASP A 274 -22.43 -23.27 -10.18
CA ASP A 274 -22.75 -23.57 -11.59
C ASP A 274 -22.31 -22.43 -12.52
N GLU A 275 -22.55 -21.16 -12.15
CA GLU A 275 -22.17 -20.02 -12.97
C GLU A 275 -20.64 -19.91 -13.16
N VAL A 276 -19.86 -20.32 -12.17
CA VAL A 276 -18.38 -20.32 -12.25
C VAL A 276 -17.91 -21.47 -13.13
N TYR A 277 -18.54 -22.63 -13.02
CA TYR A 277 -18.27 -23.77 -13.90
C TYR A 277 -18.54 -23.41 -15.36
N GLU A 278 -19.71 -22.87 -15.66
CA GLU A 278 -20.09 -22.43 -17.02
C GLU A 278 -19.18 -21.33 -17.55
N ALA A 279 -18.68 -20.43 -16.70
CA ALA A 279 -17.71 -19.42 -17.09
C ALA A 279 -16.38 -20.05 -17.56
N PHE A 280 -15.91 -21.12 -16.90
CA PHE A 280 -14.72 -21.84 -17.35
C PHE A 280 -14.97 -22.62 -18.63
N ILE A 281 -16.13 -23.25 -18.80
CA ILE A 281 -16.49 -23.93 -20.05
C ILE A 281 -16.52 -22.93 -21.21
N THR A 282 -17.16 -21.77 -21.02
CA THR A 282 -17.19 -20.70 -22.02
C THR A 282 -15.79 -20.26 -22.43
N GLU A 283 -14.88 -20.07 -21.46
CA GLU A 283 -13.50 -19.67 -21.74
C GLU A 283 -12.72 -20.78 -22.47
N PHE A 284 -12.94 -22.04 -22.11
CA PHE A 284 -12.32 -23.19 -22.77
C PHE A 284 -12.76 -23.32 -24.23
N GLU A 285 -14.06 -23.16 -24.50
CA GLU A 285 -14.62 -23.19 -25.85
C GLU A 285 -14.08 -22.02 -26.70
N LEU A 286 -14.03 -20.82 -26.13
CA LEU A 286 -13.46 -19.65 -26.78
C LEU A 286 -12.00 -19.89 -27.18
N GLN A 287 -11.16 -20.38 -26.27
CA GLN A 287 -9.75 -20.67 -26.54
C GLN A 287 -9.57 -21.86 -27.49
N SER A 288 -10.46 -22.86 -27.45
CA SER A 288 -10.44 -23.95 -28.43
C SER A 288 -10.70 -23.45 -29.85
N ALA A 289 -11.47 -22.36 -30.00
CA ALA A 289 -11.76 -21.75 -31.30
C ALA A 289 -10.67 -20.75 -31.76
N ILE A 290 -10.10 -19.96 -30.84
CA ILE A 290 -9.19 -18.85 -31.20
C ILE A 290 -7.71 -19.11 -30.89
N GLY A 291 -7.39 -20.14 -30.11
CA GLY A 291 -6.05 -20.45 -29.60
C GLY A 291 -5.92 -20.27 -28.08
N PHE A 292 -5.04 -21.06 -27.47
CA PHE A 292 -4.72 -21.01 -26.03
C PHE A 292 -3.58 -20.03 -25.74
N CYS A 293 -3.42 -19.62 -24.49
CA CYS A 293 -2.31 -18.76 -24.06
C CYS A 293 -0.95 -19.46 -24.20
N GLU A 294 -0.02 -18.84 -24.94
CA GLU A 294 1.37 -19.31 -25.07
C GLU A 294 2.36 -18.57 -24.14
N GLU A 295 1.90 -17.59 -23.35
CA GLU A 295 2.79 -16.88 -22.42
C GLU A 295 3.27 -17.81 -21.29
N GLU A 296 4.58 -17.77 -21.03
CA GLU A 296 5.21 -18.40 -19.87
C GLU A 296 5.82 -17.34 -18.94
N ILE A 297 5.47 -17.38 -17.66
CA ILE A 297 5.94 -16.44 -16.63
C ILE A 297 6.44 -17.22 -15.42
N ASP A 298 7.73 -17.10 -15.09
CA ASP A 298 8.37 -17.83 -13.98
C ASP A 298 8.15 -19.36 -14.03
N GLY A 299 8.05 -19.96 -15.22
CA GLY A 299 7.77 -21.40 -15.40
C GLY A 299 6.29 -21.79 -15.35
N TYR A 300 5.38 -20.82 -15.25
CA TYR A 300 3.93 -21.03 -15.28
C TYR A 300 3.41 -20.70 -16.69
N SER A 301 2.62 -21.60 -17.27
CA SER A 301 1.99 -21.46 -18.59
C SER A 301 0.54 -21.99 -18.59
N GLY A 302 -0.19 -21.89 -19.70
CA GLY A 302 -1.57 -22.40 -19.80
C GLY A 302 -2.59 -21.55 -19.03
N PHE A 303 -2.37 -20.23 -18.99
CA PHE A 303 -3.25 -19.29 -18.30
C PHE A 303 -4.65 -19.21 -18.90
N ILE A 304 -5.66 -19.09 -18.04
CA ILE A 304 -7.08 -19.14 -18.43
C ILE A 304 -7.59 -17.81 -18.97
N PHE A 305 -7.22 -16.66 -18.41
CA PHE A 305 -7.83 -15.39 -18.82
C PHE A 305 -6.93 -14.60 -19.75
N THR A 306 -7.25 -14.65 -21.05
CA THR A 306 -6.46 -14.01 -22.11
C THR A 306 -7.23 -12.94 -22.89
N THR A 307 -6.50 -12.05 -23.53
CA THR A 307 -7.04 -11.15 -24.56
C THR A 307 -7.29 -11.91 -25.87
N THR A 308 -7.94 -11.26 -26.83
CA THR A 308 -8.15 -11.81 -28.19
C THR A 308 -6.85 -12.19 -28.91
N ASP A 309 -5.74 -11.55 -28.52
CA ASP A 309 -4.40 -11.84 -29.05
C ASP A 309 -3.68 -12.94 -28.25
N GLN A 310 -4.42 -13.71 -27.45
CA GLN A 310 -3.93 -14.84 -26.61
C GLN A 310 -2.88 -14.44 -25.57
N LYS A 311 -2.82 -13.15 -25.24
CA LYS A 311 -1.94 -12.61 -24.20
C LYS A 311 -2.64 -12.57 -22.87
N LEU A 312 -1.87 -12.68 -21.79
CA LEU A 312 -2.42 -12.65 -20.45
C LEU A 312 -3.14 -11.32 -20.19
N MET A 313 -4.39 -11.40 -19.69
CA MET A 313 -5.13 -10.20 -19.30
C MET A 313 -4.42 -9.46 -18.17
N SER A 314 -4.40 -8.14 -18.25
CA SER A 314 -3.86 -7.30 -17.17
C SER A 314 -4.95 -6.89 -16.19
N ARG A 315 -4.55 -6.68 -14.94
CA ARG A 315 -5.44 -6.15 -13.87
C ARG A 315 -6.08 -4.81 -14.26
N SER A 316 -5.32 -3.96 -14.93
CA SER A 316 -5.80 -2.66 -15.39
C SER A 316 -6.88 -2.82 -16.46
N ALA A 317 -6.74 -3.80 -17.37
CA ALA A 317 -7.73 -4.06 -18.40
C ALA A 317 -9.09 -4.45 -17.80
N VAL A 318 -9.10 -5.37 -16.82
CA VAL A 318 -10.34 -5.77 -16.11
C VAL A 318 -10.99 -4.59 -15.38
N ASN A 319 -10.20 -3.77 -14.66
CA ASN A 319 -10.78 -2.61 -13.95
C ASN A 319 -11.28 -1.53 -14.92
N ASN A 320 -10.58 -1.30 -16.03
CA ASN A 320 -11.03 -0.36 -17.06
C ASN A 320 -12.32 -0.86 -17.73
N ALA A 321 -12.44 -2.17 -17.97
CA ALA A 321 -13.67 -2.78 -18.46
C ALA A 321 -14.83 -2.56 -17.47
N LEU A 322 -14.62 -2.80 -16.17
CA LEU A 322 -15.62 -2.53 -15.13
C LEU A 322 -16.05 -1.06 -15.08
N HIS A 323 -15.11 -0.12 -15.15
CA HIS A 323 -15.45 1.32 -15.20
C HIS A 323 -16.30 1.66 -16.43
N ARG A 324 -15.97 1.07 -17.60
CA ARG A 324 -16.71 1.28 -18.84
C ARG A 324 -18.11 0.66 -18.77
N ILE A 325 -18.24 -0.55 -18.22
CA ILE A 325 -19.52 -1.23 -18.00
C ILE A 325 -20.41 -0.36 -17.12
N VAL A 326 -19.92 0.07 -15.95
CA VAL A 326 -20.68 0.92 -15.02
C VAL A 326 -21.11 2.24 -15.66
N ARG A 327 -20.21 2.91 -16.38
CA ARG A 327 -20.53 4.18 -17.03
C ARG A 327 -21.66 4.01 -18.04
N ILE A 328 -21.54 3.03 -18.95
CA ILE A 328 -22.53 2.83 -20.02
C ILE A 328 -23.86 2.36 -19.42
N HIS A 329 -23.83 1.42 -18.47
CA HIS A 329 -25.03 0.97 -17.77
C HIS A 329 -25.77 2.14 -17.12
N ASN A 330 -25.09 2.97 -16.33
CA ASN A 330 -25.73 4.09 -15.64
C ASN A 330 -26.32 5.11 -16.63
N GLU A 331 -25.63 5.40 -17.74
CA GLU A 331 -26.15 6.30 -18.80
C GLU A 331 -27.42 5.74 -19.48
N GLU A 332 -27.52 4.42 -19.66
CA GLU A 332 -28.70 3.77 -20.24
C GLU A 332 -29.84 3.66 -19.22
N GLU A 333 -29.53 3.30 -17.98
CA GLU A 333 -30.48 3.12 -16.90
C GLU A 333 -31.14 4.45 -16.50
N GLU A 334 -30.40 5.57 -16.48
CA GLU A 334 -30.99 6.89 -16.26
C GLU A 334 -32.04 7.25 -17.33
N LYS A 335 -31.76 6.91 -18.60
CA LYS A 335 -32.70 7.15 -19.70
C LYS A 335 -33.94 6.25 -19.58
N LYS A 336 -33.72 4.96 -19.29
CA LYS A 336 -34.78 3.96 -19.13
C LYS A 336 -35.69 4.30 -17.95
N ALA A 337 -35.12 4.58 -16.78
CA ALA A 337 -35.85 4.94 -15.58
C ALA A 337 -36.68 6.22 -15.78
N LYS A 338 -36.14 7.23 -16.48
CA LYS A 338 -36.88 8.45 -16.84
C LYS A 338 -38.06 8.17 -17.78
N ALA A 339 -37.90 7.28 -18.75
CA ALA A 339 -38.99 6.89 -19.65
C ALA A 339 -40.09 6.09 -18.92
N GLU A 340 -39.70 5.28 -17.93
CA GLU A 340 -40.59 4.44 -17.12
C GLU A 340 -41.19 5.16 -15.89
N GLY A 341 -40.74 6.39 -15.60
CA GLY A 341 -41.22 7.17 -14.45
C GLY A 341 -40.82 6.60 -13.09
N ARG A 342 -39.68 5.87 -13.01
CA ARG A 342 -39.15 5.28 -11.79
C ARG A 342 -37.77 5.85 -11.43
N GLU A 343 -37.34 5.61 -10.19
CA GLU A 343 -35.97 5.90 -9.78
C GLU A 343 -34.97 4.94 -10.46
N PRO A 344 -33.81 5.42 -10.93
CA PRO A 344 -32.79 4.58 -11.55
C PRO A 344 -32.02 3.74 -10.53
N ILE A 345 -31.70 2.51 -10.89
CA ILE A 345 -30.83 1.64 -10.08
C ILE A 345 -29.39 1.79 -10.56
N LEU A 346 -28.69 2.79 -10.03
CA LEU A 346 -27.32 3.09 -10.46
C LEU A 346 -26.29 2.18 -9.79
N ILE A 347 -25.35 1.68 -10.58
CA ILE A 347 -24.21 0.91 -10.08
C ILE A 347 -23.12 1.88 -9.63
N PRO A 348 -22.57 1.75 -8.39
CA PRO A 348 -21.47 2.58 -7.94
C PRO A 348 -20.18 2.29 -8.71
N GLN A 349 -19.18 3.16 -8.60
CA GLN A 349 -17.87 2.91 -9.20
C GLN A 349 -17.25 1.60 -8.68
N LEU A 350 -16.93 0.70 -9.61
CA LEU A 350 -16.51 -0.67 -9.31
C LEU A 350 -15.05 -0.93 -9.66
N SER A 351 -14.49 -1.92 -8.96
CA SER A 351 -13.20 -2.52 -9.27
C SER A 351 -13.28 -4.00 -8.96
N ALA A 352 -12.34 -4.81 -9.42
CA ALA A 352 -12.33 -6.24 -9.11
C ALA A 352 -12.31 -6.52 -7.60
N HIS A 353 -11.74 -5.61 -6.80
CA HIS A 353 -11.77 -5.74 -5.35
C HIS A 353 -13.16 -5.50 -4.75
N HIS A 354 -14.00 -4.68 -5.39
CA HIS A 354 -15.40 -4.52 -5.00
C HIS A 354 -16.20 -5.79 -5.30
N LEU A 355 -15.94 -6.49 -6.41
CA LEU A 355 -16.58 -7.79 -6.69
C LEU A 355 -16.27 -8.82 -5.60
N ARG A 356 -15.00 -8.91 -5.19
CA ARG A 356 -14.58 -9.73 -4.04
C ARG A 356 -15.30 -9.33 -2.75
N HIS A 357 -15.49 -8.04 -2.51
CA HIS A 357 -16.23 -7.56 -1.35
C HIS A 357 -17.70 -7.96 -1.43
N THR A 358 -18.33 -7.84 -2.60
CA THR A 358 -19.71 -8.29 -2.85
C THR A 358 -19.83 -9.79 -2.56
N PHE A 359 -18.93 -10.63 -3.08
CA PHE A 359 -18.90 -12.05 -2.76
C PHE A 359 -18.81 -12.29 -1.25
N CYS A 360 -17.87 -11.63 -0.57
CA CYS A 360 -17.70 -11.79 0.87
C CYS A 360 -18.97 -11.41 1.65
N THR A 361 -19.63 -10.31 1.27
CA THR A 361 -20.90 -9.87 1.88
C THR A 361 -21.98 -10.93 1.69
N ARG A 362 -22.19 -11.42 0.45
CA ARG A 362 -23.18 -12.48 0.15
C ARG A 362 -22.84 -13.78 0.87
N PHE A 363 -21.56 -14.12 0.98
CA PHE A 363 -21.13 -15.32 1.67
C PHE A 363 -21.37 -15.23 3.18
N CYS A 364 -21.07 -14.09 3.80
CA CYS A 364 -21.40 -13.82 5.22
C CYS A 364 -22.90 -13.83 5.52
N GLU A 365 -23.76 -13.54 4.54
CA GLU A 365 -25.22 -13.62 4.72
C GLU A 365 -25.74 -15.06 4.74
N ASN A 366 -25.03 -15.98 4.08
CA ASN A 366 -25.42 -17.39 3.92
C ASN A 366 -24.65 -18.35 4.83
N GLU A 367 -23.47 -17.96 5.31
CA GLU A 367 -22.63 -18.76 6.20
C GLU A 367 -22.34 -17.98 7.50
N THR A 368 -22.43 -18.65 8.64
CA THR A 368 -22.19 -18.05 9.96
C THR A 368 -20.83 -18.47 10.54
N ASN A 369 -20.23 -19.53 10.01
CA ASN A 369 -18.91 -19.99 10.43
C ASN A 369 -17.79 -19.13 9.84
N LEU A 370 -17.30 -18.18 10.65
CA LEU A 370 -16.21 -17.28 10.28
C LEU A 370 -14.92 -18.01 9.84
N LYS A 371 -14.67 -19.24 10.28
CA LYS A 371 -13.49 -20.01 9.85
C LYS A 371 -13.63 -20.54 8.44
N VAL A 372 -14.84 -20.96 8.05
CA VAL A 372 -15.15 -21.35 6.66
C VAL A 372 -14.99 -20.14 5.75
N ILE A 373 -15.57 -19.00 6.15
CA ILE A 373 -15.45 -17.73 5.41
C ILE A 373 -13.98 -17.30 5.29
N GLN A 374 -13.24 -17.30 6.40
CA GLN A 374 -11.82 -16.97 6.40
C GLN A 374 -11.01 -17.87 5.46
N SER A 375 -11.31 -19.17 5.45
CA SER A 375 -10.65 -20.18 4.61
C SER A 375 -10.89 -19.93 3.13
N ILE A 376 -12.16 -19.81 2.71
CA ILE A 376 -12.54 -19.55 1.30
C ILE A 376 -12.02 -18.19 0.82
N MET A 377 -12.07 -17.16 1.68
CA MET A 377 -11.54 -15.85 1.33
C MET A 377 -10.01 -15.83 1.29
N GLY A 378 -9.32 -16.73 2.00
CA GLY A 378 -7.86 -16.67 2.13
C GLY A 378 -7.39 -15.40 2.87
N HIS A 379 -8.08 -15.07 3.97
CA HIS A 379 -7.68 -13.98 4.87
C HIS A 379 -6.73 -14.50 5.95
N SER A 380 -5.50 -13.96 6.00
CA SER A 380 -4.54 -14.29 7.04
C SER A 380 -4.97 -13.77 8.42
N ASP A 381 -5.70 -12.65 8.44
CA ASP A 381 -6.25 -12.05 9.66
C ASP A 381 -7.79 -12.08 9.60
N ILE A 382 -8.40 -12.54 10.69
CA ILE A 382 -9.85 -12.66 10.84
C ILE A 382 -10.53 -11.30 11.00
N THR A 383 -9.80 -10.26 11.45
CA THR A 383 -10.34 -8.90 11.57
C THR A 383 -10.87 -8.38 10.24
N THR A 384 -10.22 -8.74 9.13
CA THR A 384 -10.66 -8.36 7.77
C THR A 384 -12.03 -8.96 7.45
N THR A 385 -12.30 -10.20 7.89
CA THR A 385 -13.61 -10.82 7.72
C THR A 385 -14.64 -10.20 8.67
N MET A 386 -14.24 -9.90 9.91
CA MET A 386 -15.12 -9.28 10.90
C MET A 386 -15.55 -7.86 10.51
N ASP A 387 -14.68 -7.04 9.92
CA ASP A 387 -15.04 -5.70 9.44
C ASP A 387 -16.14 -5.76 8.37
N ILE A 388 -16.09 -6.75 7.49
CA ILE A 388 -17.11 -6.98 6.45
C ILE A 388 -18.40 -7.55 7.08
N TYR A 389 -18.26 -8.47 8.04
CA TYR A 389 -19.40 -9.02 8.78
C TYR A 389 -20.09 -7.97 9.66
N ALA A 390 -19.35 -6.98 10.18
CA ALA A 390 -19.91 -5.89 10.98
C ALA A 390 -20.81 -4.95 10.16
N ASP A 391 -20.60 -4.91 8.84
CA ASP A 391 -21.51 -4.27 7.89
C ASP A 391 -22.75 -5.16 7.56
N ALA A 392 -22.96 -6.25 8.30
CA ALA A 392 -24.18 -7.07 8.22
C ALA A 392 -25.42 -6.18 8.30
N THR A 393 -26.29 -6.38 7.33
CA THR A 393 -27.45 -5.55 7.09
C THR A 393 -28.39 -5.58 8.32
N PRO A 394 -29.11 -4.50 8.62
CA PRO A 394 -30.11 -4.47 9.70
C PRO A 394 -31.06 -5.68 9.67
N GLU A 395 -31.38 -6.16 8.48
CA GLU A 395 -32.23 -7.31 8.21
C GLU A 395 -31.61 -8.62 8.75
N LYS A 396 -30.29 -8.83 8.58
CA LYS A 396 -29.62 -10.01 9.13
C LYS A 396 -29.58 -10.00 10.65
N LYS A 397 -29.46 -8.82 11.27
CA LYS A 397 -29.57 -8.68 12.73
C LYS A 397 -30.95 -9.09 13.23
N GLN A 398 -32.01 -8.70 12.51
CA GLN A 398 -33.38 -9.11 12.83
C GLN A 398 -33.59 -10.62 12.65
N GLU A 399 -33.08 -11.21 11.55
CA GLU A 399 -33.13 -12.66 11.29
C GLU A 399 -32.44 -13.47 12.39
N ILE A 400 -31.22 -13.08 12.79
CA ILE A 400 -30.47 -13.75 13.86
C ILE A 400 -31.23 -13.66 15.19
N MET A 401 -31.80 -12.50 15.52
CA MET A 401 -32.62 -12.35 16.73
C MET A 401 -33.90 -13.19 16.67
N ALA A 402 -34.54 -13.29 15.51
CA ALA A 402 -35.70 -14.17 15.31
C ALA A 402 -35.32 -15.65 15.50
N ASN A 403 -34.13 -16.07 15.05
CA ASN A 403 -33.62 -17.43 15.23
C ASN A 403 -33.30 -17.80 16.69
N LEU A 404 -33.24 -16.80 17.59
CA LEU A 404 -33.07 -16.97 19.03
C LEU A 404 -34.39 -17.11 19.78
N ASN A 405 -35.54 -16.82 19.15
CA ASN A 405 -36.86 -17.00 19.78
C ASN A 405 -37.08 -18.48 20.15
N GLY A 406 -37.44 -18.73 21.42
CA GLY A 406 -37.67 -20.07 21.97
C GLY A 406 -36.42 -20.93 22.18
N LYS A 407 -35.22 -20.33 22.09
CA LYS A 407 -33.94 -21.02 22.35
C LYS A 407 -33.16 -20.45 23.55
N ILE A 408 -33.59 -19.30 24.08
CA ILE A 408 -32.94 -18.62 25.21
C ILE A 408 -33.75 -18.80 26.51
N PHE A 409 -35.06 -18.65 26.39
CA PHE A 409 -36.08 -19.02 27.37
C PHE A 409 -36.90 -20.14 26.76
#